data_AF-A0A8T4U2R0-F1
#
_entry.id   AF-A0A8T4U2R0-F1
#
_cell.length_a   1.000
_cell.length_b   1.000
_cell.length_c   1.000
_cell.angle_alpha   90.00
_cell.angle_beta   90.00
_cell.angle_gamma   90.00
#
_symmetry.space_group_name_H-M   'P 1'
#
loop_
_entity.id
_entity.type
_entity.pdbx_description
1 polymer ?
#
loop_
_entity_poly.entity_id
_entity_poly.type
_entity_poly.pdbx_seq_one_letter_code
_entity_poly.pdbx_strand_id
1 'polypeptide(L)'
;MNSKKAQGMPINVIIIAVIALILLVVILAITSGKLKVFGKGTANCKALGGNCESSCPPSGKSSEQYKEIEGTSCKDEIIGNTCCIALY
;
A
#
# COMPACT_ATOMS: atom_id res chain seq x y z
N MET A 1 39.16 26.08 38.39
CA MET A 1 37.81 26.68 38.38
C MET A 1 36.97 25.89 37.38
N ASN A 2 36.18 24.93 37.85
CA ASN A 2 35.40 24.05 36.97
C ASN A 2 33.93 24.46 37.05
N SER A 3 33.54 25.36 36.15
CA SER A 3 32.17 25.76 35.93
C SER A 3 31.40 24.54 35.40
N LYS A 4 30.69 23.83 36.28
CA LYS A 4 29.70 22.84 35.86
C LYS A 4 28.59 23.60 35.13
N LYS A 5 28.69 23.71 33.81
CA LYS A 5 27.56 24.07 32.94
C LYS A 5 26.58 22.91 33.05
N ALA A 6 25.69 22.97 34.04
CA ALA A 6 24.47 22.20 34.00
C ALA A 6 23.76 22.63 32.71
N GLN A 7 23.90 21.79 31.68
CA GLN A 7 23.19 21.92 30.43
C GLN A 7 21.74 21.54 30.72
N GLY A 8 21.04 22.40 31.46
CA GLY A 8 19.61 22.32 31.58
C GLY A 8 19.06 22.55 30.18
N MET A 9 18.71 21.46 29.48
CA MET A 9 17.95 21.60 28.25
C MET A 9 16.74 22.45 28.60
N PRO A 10 16.57 23.62 27.97
CA PRO A 10 15.53 24.55 28.37
C PRO A 10 14.19 23.83 28.25
N ILE A 11 13.36 23.93 29.29
CA ILE A 11 12.09 23.19 29.41
C ILE A 11 11.23 23.31 28.14
N ASN A 12 11.28 24.45 27.45
CA ASN A 12 10.63 24.66 26.15
C ASN A 12 11.03 23.64 25.09
N VAL A 13 12.30 23.23 25.03
CA VAL A 13 12.78 22.23 24.07
C VAL A 13 12.17 20.86 24.36
N ILE A 14 12.03 20.50 25.64
CA ILE A 14 11.39 19.24 26.05
C ILE A 14 9.92 19.26 25.65
N ILE A 15 9.21 20.38 25.90
CA ILE A 15 7.80 20.53 25.52
C ILE A 15 7.61 20.39 24.00
N ILE A 16 8.43 21.08 23.21
CA ILE A 16 8.36 21.02 21.74
C ILE A 16 8.67 19.60 21.24
N ALA A 17 9.68 18.94 21.79
CA ALA A 17 10.05 17.58 21.42
C ALA A 17 8.91 16.58 21.67
N VAL A 18 8.21 16.70 22.81
CA VAL A 18 7.06 15.84 23.14
C VAL A 18 5.89 16.10 22.20
N ILE A 19 5.55 17.36 21.91
CA ILE A 19 4.49 17.70 20.95
C ILE A 19 4.80 17.15 19.56
N ALA A 20 6.03 17.34 19.08
CA ALA A 20 6.46 16.82 17.78
C ALA A 20 6.37 15.30 17.70
N LEU A 21 6.75 14.59 18.78
CA LEU A 21 6.67 13.13 18.85
C LEU A 21 5.21 12.66 18.80
N ILE A 22 4.30 13.31 19.53
CA ILE A 22 2.86 12.98 19.49
C ILE A 22 2.29 13.17 18.08
N LEU A 23 2.58 14.30 17.44
CA LEU A 23 2.11 14.57 16.08
C LEU A 23 2.62 13.53 15.08
N LEU A 24 3.89 13.12 15.19
CA LEU A 24 4.46 12.09 14.35
C LEU A 24 3.74 10.74 14.52
N VAL A 25 3.46 10.33 15.76
CA VAL A 25 2.70 9.11 16.03
C VAL A 25 1.29 9.18 15.44
N VAL A 26 0.60 10.31 15.56
CA VAL A 26 -0.76 10.49 14.99
C VAL A 26 -0.74 10.38 13.47
N ILE A 27 0.22 11.03 12.80
CA ILE A 27 0.36 10.95 11.33
C ILE A 27 0.63 9.52 10.90
N LEU A 28 1.52 8.80 11.59
CA LEU A 28 1.80 7.40 11.29
C LEU A 28 0.57 6.52 11.50
N ALA A 29 -0.21 6.73 12.56
CA ALA A 29 -1.42 5.95 12.84
C ALA A 29 -2.48 6.11 11.75
N ILE A 30 -2.78 7.35 11.32
CA ILE A 30 -3.78 7.60 10.27
C ILE A 30 -3.28 7.14 8.90
N THR A 31 -1.99 7.34 8.61
CA THR A 31 -1.38 6.95 7.33
C THR A 31 -1.31 5.43 7.20
N SER A 32 -1.02 4.72 8.30
CA SER A 32 -1.03 3.25 8.34
C SER A 32 -2.40 2.65 8.00
N GLY A 33 -3.48 3.27 8.49
CA GLY A 33 -4.84 2.85 8.14
C GLY A 33 -5.16 3.02 6.65
N LYS A 34 -4.68 4.11 6.03
CA LYS A 34 -4.86 4.37 4.60
C LYS A 34 -4.00 3.45 3.74
N LEU A 35 -2.75 3.18 4.10
CA LEU A 35 -1.84 2.29 3.36
C LEU A 35 -2.41 0.88 3.18
N LYS A 36 -3.11 0.36 4.21
CA LYS A 36 -3.82 -0.93 4.12
C LYS A 36 -4.95 -0.93 3.08
N VAL A 37 -5.56 0.22 2.83
CA VAL A 37 -6.61 0.38 1.80
C VAL A 37 -5.99 0.60 0.42
N PHE A 38 -4.90 1.36 0.33
CA PHE A 38 -4.17 1.57 -0.93
C PHE A 38 -3.65 0.25 -1.54
N GLY A 39 -3.08 -0.64 -0.72
CA GLY A 39 -2.61 -1.95 -1.21
C GLY A 39 -3.71 -2.86 -1.77
N LYS A 40 -4.95 -2.72 -1.27
CA LYS A 40 -6.10 -3.48 -1.79
C LYS A 40 -6.59 -2.97 -3.15
N GLY A 41 -6.46 -1.67 -3.41
CA GLY A 41 -6.83 -1.07 -4.69
C GLY A 41 -5.92 -1.50 -5.83
N THR A 42 -4.60 -1.58 -5.58
CA THR A 42 -3.60 -1.99 -6.58
C THR A 42 -3.61 -3.50 -6.88
N ALA A 43 -4.05 -4.31 -5.92
CA ALA A 43 -4.18 -5.75 -6.12
C ALA A 43 -5.50 -6.12 -6.84
N ASN A 44 -6.48 -5.22 -6.94
CA ASN A 44 -7.79 -5.59 -7.48
C ASN A 44 -7.75 -5.72 -9.01
N CYS A 45 -7.95 -6.93 -9.53
CA CYS A 45 -7.93 -7.19 -10.97
C CYS A 45 -8.91 -6.30 -11.73
N LYS A 46 -10.08 -6.04 -11.14
CA LYS A 46 -11.10 -5.18 -11.71
C LYS A 46 -10.68 -3.70 -11.75
N ALA A 47 -9.89 -3.24 -10.78
CA ALA A 47 -9.35 -1.88 -10.77
C ALA A 47 -8.25 -1.70 -11.84
N LEU A 48 -7.56 -2.77 -12.23
CA LEU A 48 -6.60 -2.80 -13.32
C LEU A 48 -7.27 -2.86 -14.72
N GLY A 49 -8.60 -2.93 -14.78
CA GLY A 49 -9.34 -3.07 -16.04
C GLY A 49 -9.36 -4.50 -16.58
N GLY A 50 -9.01 -5.49 -15.75
CA GLY A 50 -9.03 -6.91 -16.10
C GLY A 50 -10.20 -7.67 -15.48
N ASN A 51 -10.28 -8.95 -15.85
CA ASN A 51 -11.22 -9.91 -15.30
C ASN A 51 -10.47 -11.15 -14.78
N CYS A 52 -10.96 -11.73 -13.68
CA CYS A 52 -10.42 -12.98 -13.16
C CYS A 52 -10.89 -14.13 -14.04
N GLU A 53 -9.94 -14.91 -14.55
CA GLU A 53 -10.17 -16.01 -15.48
C GLU A 53 -9.32 -17.22 -15.06
N SER A 54 -9.83 -18.42 -15.37
CA SER A 54 -9.13 -19.67 -15.04
C SER A 54 -7.94 -19.94 -15.98
N SER A 55 -7.97 -19.35 -17.18
CA SER A 55 -6.86 -19.37 -18.13
C SER A 55 -6.77 -18.06 -18.89
N CYS A 56 -5.55 -17.52 -19.01
CA CYS A 56 -5.27 -16.35 -19.85
C CYS A 56 -4.48 -16.78 -21.11
N PRO A 57 -4.91 -16.45 -22.34
CA PRO A 57 -6.17 -15.81 -22.72
C PRO A 57 -7.38 -16.78 -22.59
N PRO A 58 -8.62 -16.26 -22.49
CA PRO A 58 -9.81 -17.10 -22.48
C PRO A 58 -9.94 -17.91 -23.77
N SER A 59 -10.58 -19.08 -23.67
CA SER A 59 -10.66 -20.06 -24.76
C SER A 59 -11.22 -19.45 -26.05
N GLY A 60 -10.43 -19.52 -27.13
CA GLY A 60 -10.77 -18.95 -28.44
C GLY A 60 -10.27 -17.51 -28.67
N LYS A 61 -9.36 -16.99 -27.84
CA LYS A 61 -8.70 -15.69 -28.03
C LYS A 61 -7.19 -15.82 -28.22
N SER A 62 -6.58 -14.86 -28.93
CA SER A 62 -5.12 -14.82 -29.14
C SER A 62 -4.41 -14.30 -27.89
N SER A 63 -3.28 -14.92 -27.51
CA SER A 63 -2.46 -14.48 -26.38
C SER A 63 -1.82 -13.10 -26.59
N GLU A 64 -1.75 -12.62 -27.83
CA GLU A 64 -1.20 -11.30 -28.17
C GLU A 64 -2.13 -10.15 -27.76
N GLN A 65 -3.42 -10.44 -27.55
CA GLN A 65 -4.45 -9.47 -27.19
C GLN A 65 -4.69 -9.38 -25.68
N TYR A 66 -3.95 -10.14 -24.88
CA TYR A 66 -4.19 -10.24 -23.44
C TYR A 66 -2.89 -10.24 -22.65
N LYS A 67 -2.91 -9.57 -21.50
CA LYS A 67 -1.80 -9.58 -20.53
C LYS A 67 -2.24 -10.25 -19.25
N GLU A 68 -1.45 -11.23 -18.82
CA GLU A 68 -1.58 -11.89 -17.52
C GLU A 68 -0.89 -11.07 -16.43
N ILE A 69 -1.59 -10.88 -15.31
CA ILE A 69 -1.02 -10.26 -14.10
C ILE A 69 -1.25 -11.20 -12.91
N GLU A 70 -0.13 -11.72 -12.40
CA GLU A 70 -0.10 -12.51 -11.18
C GLU A 70 -0.17 -11.62 -9.92
N GLY A 71 -0.61 -12.20 -8.80
CA GLY A 71 -0.61 -11.52 -7.50
C GLY A 71 -1.75 -10.53 -7.28
N THR A 72 -2.82 -10.64 -8.07
CA THR A 72 -4.04 -9.84 -7.93
C THR A 72 -5.08 -10.54 -7.03
N SER A 73 -6.20 -9.87 -6.78
CA SER A 73 -7.34 -10.33 -5.96
C SER A 73 -8.03 -11.59 -6.49
N CYS A 74 -7.64 -12.12 -7.65
CA CYS A 74 -8.19 -13.33 -8.22
C CYS A 74 -7.85 -14.58 -7.39
N LYS A 75 -6.81 -14.54 -6.56
CA LYS A 75 -6.49 -15.66 -5.63
C LYS A 75 -7.60 -15.96 -4.62
N ASP A 76 -8.48 -14.99 -4.34
CA ASP A 76 -9.61 -15.16 -3.43
C ASP A 76 -10.92 -15.53 -4.16
N GLU A 77 -10.88 -15.69 -5.48
CA GLU A 77 -12.05 -15.91 -6.34
C GLU A 77 -12.16 -17.36 -6.82
N ILE A 78 -13.36 -17.94 -6.81
CA ILE A 78 -13.61 -19.35 -7.21
C ILE A 78 -13.44 -19.55 -8.73
N ILE A 79 -13.49 -18.47 -9.50
CA ILE A 79 -13.67 -18.48 -10.96
C ILE A 79 -12.31 -18.54 -11.70
N GLY A 80 -11.21 -18.14 -11.06
CA GLY A 80 -9.90 -18.15 -11.70
C GLY A 80 -8.80 -17.53 -10.85
N ASN A 81 -7.58 -18.02 -11.00
CA ASN A 81 -6.43 -17.63 -10.17
C ASN A 81 -5.59 -16.49 -10.79
N THR A 82 -5.90 -16.10 -12.03
CA THR A 82 -5.13 -15.17 -12.84
C THR A 82 -5.98 -13.97 -13.25
N CYS A 83 -5.39 -12.77 -13.25
CA CYS A 83 -6.02 -11.58 -13.83
C CYS A 83 -5.65 -11.43 -15.30
N CYS A 84 -6.66 -11.40 -16.17
CA CYS A 84 -6.52 -11.14 -17.59
C CYS A 84 -6.96 -9.72 -17.96
N ILE A 85 -6.09 -8.97 -18.62
CA ILE A 85 -6.41 -7.64 -19.17
C ILE A 85 -6.38 -7.73 -20.69
N ALA A 86 -7.44 -7.27 -21.34
CA ALA A 86 -7.47 -7.13 -22.79
C ALA A 86 -6.63 -5.91 -23.23
N LEU A 87 -5.63 -6.15 -24.07
CA LEU A 87 -4.84 -5.15 -24.77
C LEU A 87 -5.56 -4.86 -26.10
N TYR A 88 -6.43 -3.84 -26.10
CA TYR A 88 -7.09 -3.35 -27.32
C TYR A 88 -6.26 -2.26 -28.00
#